data_AF-A0AAV0E9X4-F1
#
_entry.id   AF-A0AAV0E9X4-F1
#
_cell.length_a   1.000
_cell.length_b   1.000
_cell.length_c   1.000
_cell.angle_alpha   90.00
_cell.angle_beta   90.00
_cell.angle_gamma   90.00
#
_symmetry.space_group_name_H-M   'P 1'
#
loop_
_entity.id
_entity.type
_entity.pdbx_description
1 polymer ?
#
loop_
_entity_poly.entity_id
_entity_poly.type
_entity_poly.pdbx_seq_one_letter_code
_entity_poly.pdbx_strand_id
1 'polypeptide(L)'
;MATSRVMISASNTITTSVLSRGPLRRHNTFNLCFKSVPSQKSRFLTCSAIYNPQFQIKEEGQPETIDYRVFLVNNSGKKVSPWHDIPLRSGDDVFNFIVEIPKETSAKMEVATDEQHTPIKQDIKKGKLRYYPFNIHWNYGMLPQTWEDPSFANSDVEGALGDNDPVDVVEIGERSRKIGEVLKVKPVATLAMIDEGELDWKIVAISLDDPRASLVNDVEDVETHFPGTLVAIREWFRDYKIPDGKPANRFGLGNKAANKDYALKVIKETNESWAKLVKRSVPAGELSLL
;
A
#
# COMPACT_ATOMS: atom_id res chain seq x y z
N MET A 1 22.94 -67.08 -10.46
CA MET A 1 21.93 -67.65 -9.53
C MET A 1 20.85 -66.58 -9.37
N ALA A 2 19.74 -66.67 -10.11
CA ALA A 2 18.52 -67.44 -9.78
C ALA A 2 17.67 -66.68 -8.72
N THR A 3 16.58 -65.99 -9.14
CA THR A 3 15.14 -66.38 -8.99
C THR A 3 14.56 -66.01 -7.61
N SER A 4 13.35 -65.49 -7.35
CA SER A 4 12.05 -65.37 -8.05
C SER A 4 11.22 -64.28 -7.32
N ARG A 5 10.50 -63.37 -8.02
CA ARG A 5 9.04 -63.31 -8.24
C ARG A 5 8.13 -64.04 -7.23
N VAL A 6 7.05 -63.38 -6.78
CA VAL A 6 5.64 -63.74 -7.06
C VAL A 6 4.72 -62.53 -6.77
N MET A 7 3.91 -62.15 -7.77
CA MET A 7 2.64 -61.42 -7.62
C MET A 7 1.49 -62.42 -7.47
N ILE A 8 0.41 -62.04 -6.78
CA ILE A 8 -0.91 -62.68 -6.98
C ILE A 8 -1.98 -61.59 -7.15
N SER A 9 -2.61 -61.60 -8.32
CA SER A 9 -3.91 -61.00 -8.62
C SER A 9 -5.02 -62.04 -8.44
N ALA A 10 -6.26 -61.60 -8.18
CA ALA A 10 -7.43 -62.34 -8.64
C ALA A 10 -8.61 -61.39 -8.87
N SER A 11 -9.10 -61.41 -10.12
CA SER A 11 -10.38 -60.89 -10.59
C SER A 11 -11.38 -62.05 -10.71
N ASN A 12 -12.71 -61.80 -10.65
CA ASN A 12 -13.69 -62.33 -11.61
C ASN A 12 -15.16 -61.88 -11.35
N THR A 13 -15.69 -60.97 -12.18
CA THR A 13 -16.61 -61.16 -13.33
C THR A 13 -18.00 -61.90 -13.22
N ILE A 14 -19.11 -61.12 -13.40
CA ILE A 14 -20.34 -61.27 -14.27
C ILE A 14 -21.35 -62.44 -13.99
N THR A 15 -22.72 -62.35 -13.99
CA THR A 15 -23.68 -62.04 -15.10
C THR A 15 -25.19 -61.99 -14.65
N THR A 16 -25.96 -61.05 -15.24
CA THR A 16 -27.40 -60.96 -15.69
C THR A 16 -28.58 -61.80 -15.14
N SER A 17 -29.78 -61.16 -15.02
CA SER A 17 -31.01 -61.52 -15.79
C SER A 17 -32.14 -60.46 -15.68
N VAL A 18 -33.15 -60.55 -16.56
CA VAL A 18 -34.08 -59.51 -17.02
C VAL A 18 -35.56 -59.98 -16.93
N LEU A 19 -36.49 -59.03 -16.68
CA LEU A 19 -37.96 -58.96 -16.95
C LEU A 19 -38.99 -59.84 -16.19
N SER A 20 -40.02 -59.20 -15.59
CA SER A 20 -41.41 -59.14 -16.17
C SER A 20 -42.48 -58.42 -15.32
N ARG A 21 -43.24 -57.53 -16.01
CA ARG A 21 -44.70 -57.16 -15.98
C ARG A 21 -45.42 -56.59 -14.71
N GLY A 22 -46.07 -55.42 -14.90
CA GLY A 22 -46.98 -54.69 -13.97
C GLY A 22 -48.41 -55.28 -13.84
N PRO A 23 -49.49 -54.54 -13.45
CA PRO A 23 -49.83 -53.18 -13.95
C PRO A 23 -50.59 -52.17 -13.00
N LEU A 24 -50.77 -50.95 -13.55
CA LEU A 24 -51.98 -50.07 -13.56
C LEU A 24 -52.22 -48.89 -12.55
N ARG A 25 -52.39 -47.71 -13.19
CA ARG A 25 -53.18 -46.49 -12.84
C ARG A 25 -52.59 -45.55 -11.75
N ARG A 26 -52.64 -44.22 -11.86
CA ARG A 26 -53.56 -43.30 -12.57
C ARG A 26 -52.88 -41.93 -12.77
N HIS A 27 -53.14 -41.25 -13.88
CA HIS A 27 -52.73 -39.87 -14.14
C HIS A 27 -53.37 -38.89 -13.16
N ASN A 28 -52.60 -37.90 -12.71
CA ASN A 28 -53.14 -36.58 -12.35
C ASN A 28 -52.09 -35.50 -12.70
N THR A 29 -52.48 -34.63 -13.63
CA THR A 29 -51.78 -33.40 -14.02
C THR A 29 -51.90 -32.37 -12.91
N PHE A 30 -50.77 -31.93 -12.35
CA PHE A 30 -50.70 -30.73 -11.52
C PHE A 30 -49.91 -29.64 -12.26
N ASN A 31 -50.61 -28.57 -12.61
CA ASN A 31 -50.05 -27.33 -13.10
C ASN A 31 -49.15 -26.70 -12.02
N LEU A 32 -47.86 -26.55 -12.30
CA LEU A 32 -46.97 -25.70 -11.52
C LEU A 32 -47.22 -24.24 -11.89
N CYS A 33 -48.00 -23.56 -11.05
CA CYS A 33 -48.16 -22.12 -11.09
C CYS A 33 -46.86 -21.46 -10.61
N PHE A 34 -46.15 -20.78 -11.51
CA PHE A 34 -45.04 -19.90 -11.17
C PHE A 34 -45.57 -18.73 -10.33
N LYS A 35 -45.23 -18.69 -9.05
CA LYS A 35 -45.30 -17.45 -8.26
C LYS A 35 -43.99 -16.72 -8.45
N SER A 36 -44.01 -15.65 -9.24
CA SER A 36 -42.93 -14.68 -9.32
C SER A 36 -42.75 -14.01 -7.96
N VAL A 37 -41.65 -14.32 -7.29
CA VAL A 37 -41.18 -13.53 -6.14
C VAL A 37 -40.67 -12.20 -6.71
N PRO A 38 -41.09 -11.02 -6.19
CA PRO A 38 -40.54 -9.76 -6.66
C PRO A 38 -39.06 -9.75 -6.30
N SER A 39 -38.21 -9.67 -7.32
CA SER A 39 -36.80 -9.35 -7.16
C SER A 39 -36.68 -8.03 -6.39
N GLN A 40 -36.29 -8.11 -5.12
CA GLN A 40 -35.76 -6.95 -4.41
C GLN A 40 -34.47 -6.57 -5.12
N LYS A 41 -34.56 -5.60 -6.02
CA LYS A 41 -33.38 -4.87 -6.49
C LYS A 41 -32.76 -4.25 -5.25
N SER A 42 -31.72 -4.89 -4.71
CA SER A 42 -30.77 -4.22 -3.83
C SER A 42 -30.31 -2.98 -4.57
N ARG A 43 -30.84 -1.83 -4.18
CA ARG A 43 -30.29 -0.55 -4.59
C ARG A 43 -28.95 -0.48 -3.87
N PHE A 44 -27.89 -0.85 -4.58
CA PHE A 44 -26.55 -0.37 -4.25
C PHE A 44 -26.65 1.15 -4.26
N LEU A 45 -26.78 1.74 -3.08
CA LEU A 45 -26.52 3.16 -2.89
C LEU A 45 -25.02 3.31 -3.14
N THR A 46 -24.65 3.56 -4.40
CA THR A 46 -23.38 4.20 -4.70
C THR A 46 -23.46 5.54 -4.01
N CYS A 47 -22.90 5.60 -2.79
CA CYS A 47 -22.72 6.84 -2.08
C CYS A 47 -21.57 7.58 -2.78
N SER A 48 -21.83 8.03 -4.00
CA SER A 48 -21.05 9.07 -4.65
C SER A 48 -21.44 10.38 -3.98
N ALA A 49 -21.18 10.48 -2.68
CA ALA A 49 -21.01 11.78 -2.06
C ALA A 49 -20.00 12.49 -2.97
N ILE A 50 -20.40 13.60 -3.57
CA ILE A 50 -19.56 14.38 -4.48
C ILE A 50 -18.28 14.69 -3.71
N TYR A 51 -17.24 13.89 -3.93
CA TYR A 51 -15.96 14.06 -3.28
C TYR A 51 -15.40 15.37 -3.82
N ASN A 52 -15.41 16.40 -2.99
CA ASN A 52 -14.77 17.66 -3.30
C ASN A 52 -13.37 17.60 -2.65
N PRO A 53 -12.32 17.28 -3.42
CA PRO A 53 -10.99 17.22 -2.86
C PRO A 53 -10.60 18.62 -2.36
N GLN A 54 -10.12 18.71 -1.11
CA GLN A 54 -9.66 19.98 -0.55
C GLN A 54 -8.44 20.56 -1.27
N PHE A 55 -7.73 19.69 -2.01
CA PHE A 55 -6.52 19.99 -2.75
C PHE A 55 -6.66 19.49 -4.19
N GLN A 56 -6.19 20.29 -5.14
CA GLN A 56 -6.15 19.94 -6.55
C GLN A 56 -4.70 19.78 -7.00
N ILE A 57 -4.50 18.86 -7.94
CA ILE A 57 -3.20 18.61 -8.54
C ILE A 57 -2.97 19.64 -9.66
N LYS A 58 -1.81 20.29 -9.65
CA LYS A 58 -1.37 21.20 -10.69
C LYS A 58 0.02 20.79 -11.19
N GLU A 59 0.06 20.32 -12.42
CA GLU A 59 1.29 19.93 -13.10
C GLU A 59 1.93 21.14 -13.78
N GLU A 60 3.26 21.26 -13.67
CA GLU A 60 4.08 22.24 -14.36
C GLU A 60 5.27 21.51 -15.02
N GLY A 61 5.64 21.90 -16.24
CA GLY A 61 6.60 21.15 -17.07
C GLY A 61 5.93 20.06 -17.92
N GLN A 62 6.73 19.29 -18.65
CA GLN A 62 6.25 18.13 -19.43
C GLN A 62 6.50 16.84 -18.65
N PRO A 63 5.57 15.89 -18.58
CA PRO A 63 5.85 14.58 -17.99
C PRO A 63 7.12 13.95 -18.59
N GLU A 64 7.85 13.18 -17.77
CA GLU A 64 9.12 12.54 -18.15
C GLU A 64 10.23 13.52 -18.55
N THR A 65 10.25 14.71 -17.94
CA THR A 65 11.37 15.66 -18.02
C THR A 65 11.88 16.07 -16.64
N ILE A 66 13.13 16.56 -16.58
CA ILE A 66 13.81 16.96 -15.33
C ILE A 66 13.11 18.15 -14.64
N ASP A 67 12.45 19.02 -15.40
CA ASP A 67 11.71 20.18 -14.93
C ASP A 67 10.25 19.88 -14.57
N TYR A 68 9.79 18.63 -14.75
CA TYR A 68 8.43 18.24 -14.37
C TYR A 68 8.21 18.34 -12.86
N ARG A 69 7.12 19.00 -12.46
CA ARG A 69 6.71 19.17 -11.07
C ARG A 69 5.21 18.97 -10.93
N VAL A 70 4.81 18.30 -9.87
CA VAL A 70 3.42 18.16 -9.46
C VAL A 70 3.21 18.95 -8.17
N PHE A 71 2.55 20.10 -8.28
CA PHE A 71 2.17 20.93 -7.14
C PHE A 71 0.77 20.56 -6.65
N LEU A 72 0.52 20.82 -5.37
CA LEU A 72 -0.83 20.85 -4.82
C LEU A 72 -1.29 22.29 -4.65
N VAL A 73 -2.55 22.55 -4.99
CA VAL A 73 -3.20 23.85 -4.79
C VAL A 73 -4.47 23.70 -3.98
N ASN A 74 -4.74 24.63 -3.08
CA ASN A 74 -5.99 24.66 -2.31
C ASN A 74 -7.15 25.22 -3.16
N ASN A 75 -8.35 25.29 -2.58
CA ASN A 75 -9.55 25.84 -3.23
C ASN A 75 -9.44 27.32 -3.67
N SER A 76 -8.46 28.08 -3.15
CA SER A 76 -8.20 29.46 -3.60
C SER A 76 -7.16 29.53 -4.73
N GLY A 77 -6.66 28.38 -5.22
CA GLY A 77 -5.62 28.29 -6.24
C GLY A 77 -4.21 28.58 -5.73
N LYS A 78 -4.01 28.69 -4.40
CA LYS A 78 -2.69 28.91 -3.81
C LYS A 78 -1.95 27.57 -3.71
N LYS A 79 -0.68 27.54 -4.14
CA LYS A 79 0.24 26.40 -3.91
C LYS A 79 0.37 26.14 -2.41
N VAL A 80 0.31 24.86 -2.05
CA VAL A 80 0.50 24.37 -0.69
C VAL A 80 1.58 23.29 -0.72
N SER A 81 2.39 23.23 0.33
CA SER A 81 3.37 22.17 0.51
C SER A 81 2.65 20.86 0.83
N PRO A 82 2.79 19.79 0.01
CA PRO A 82 2.32 18.48 0.39
C PRO A 82 2.93 18.04 1.71
N TRP A 83 4.20 18.37 1.98
CA TRP A 83 4.86 17.96 3.22
C TRP A 83 4.38 18.74 4.45
N HIS A 84 4.16 20.06 4.35
CA HIS A 84 3.98 20.90 5.54
C HIS A 84 2.56 21.41 5.75
N ASP A 85 1.83 21.69 4.67
CA ASP A 85 0.53 22.37 4.75
C ASP A 85 -0.65 21.39 4.82
N ILE A 86 -0.46 20.13 4.40
CA ILE A 86 -1.48 19.09 4.54
C ILE A 86 -1.45 18.55 5.98
N PRO A 87 -2.57 18.58 6.72
CA PRO A 87 -2.59 18.03 8.07
C PRO A 87 -2.25 16.54 8.07
N LEU A 88 -1.42 16.08 9.00
CA LEU A 88 -1.16 14.64 9.17
C LEU A 88 -2.44 13.85 9.46
N ARG A 89 -3.23 14.32 10.43
CA ARG A 89 -4.42 13.61 10.93
C ARG A 89 -5.71 14.11 10.25
N SER A 90 -6.59 13.17 9.92
CA SER A 90 -7.92 13.38 9.32
C SER A 90 -9.05 12.78 10.17
N GLY A 91 -8.72 12.16 11.31
CA GLY A 91 -9.62 11.52 12.27
C GLY A 91 -8.86 10.65 13.28
N ASP A 92 -9.59 9.90 14.11
CA ASP A 92 -9.01 8.93 15.04
C ASP A 92 -8.37 7.77 14.26
N ASP A 93 -7.06 7.61 14.39
CA ASP A 93 -6.23 6.68 13.61
C ASP A 93 -6.39 6.78 12.08
N VAL A 94 -6.86 7.93 11.59
CA VAL A 94 -6.99 8.22 10.16
C VAL A 94 -6.02 9.33 9.79
N PHE A 95 -5.23 9.07 8.76
CA PHE A 95 -4.15 9.95 8.32
C PHE A 95 -4.37 10.36 6.86
N ASN A 96 -3.92 11.56 6.51
CA ASN A 96 -3.78 11.92 5.11
C ASN A 96 -2.51 11.28 4.56
N PHE A 97 -2.61 10.64 3.39
CA PHE A 97 -1.51 10.03 2.66
C PHE A 97 -1.42 10.69 1.29
N ILE A 98 -0.22 11.09 0.88
CA ILE A 98 0.04 11.72 -0.41
C ILE A 98 0.68 10.68 -1.31
N VAL A 99 -0.01 10.35 -2.41
CA VAL A 99 0.50 9.41 -3.40
C VAL A 99 1.59 10.08 -4.22
N GLU A 100 2.77 9.48 -4.25
CA GLU A 100 3.89 9.93 -5.08
C GLU A 100 4.06 9.02 -6.29
N ILE A 101 3.99 7.69 -6.08
CA ILE A 101 4.18 6.68 -7.12
C ILE A 101 2.92 5.82 -7.23
N PRO A 102 2.17 5.90 -8.34
CA PRO A 102 1.02 5.05 -8.60
C PRO A 102 1.38 3.57 -8.63
N LYS A 103 0.48 2.74 -8.12
CA LYS A 103 0.54 1.28 -8.23
C LYS A 103 0.76 0.82 -9.69
N GLU A 104 1.67 -0.14 -9.85
CA GLU A 104 2.16 -0.71 -11.11
C GLU A 104 2.92 0.28 -12.01
N THR A 105 3.63 1.25 -11.42
CA THR A 105 4.54 2.16 -12.15
C THR A 105 5.95 2.12 -11.58
N SER A 106 6.92 2.71 -12.29
CA SER A 106 8.35 2.64 -11.92
C SER A 106 9.06 3.99 -11.88
N ALA A 107 8.43 5.10 -12.28
CA ALA A 107 9.04 6.42 -12.13
C ALA A 107 9.21 6.70 -10.64
N LYS A 108 10.46 6.92 -10.17
CA LYS A 108 10.72 7.24 -8.76
C LYS A 108 10.36 8.70 -8.52
N MET A 109 9.09 8.93 -8.25
CA MET A 109 8.56 10.23 -7.85
C MET A 109 8.67 10.38 -6.34
N GLU A 110 8.99 11.58 -5.88
CA GLU A 110 9.12 11.91 -4.46
C GLU A 110 8.85 13.39 -4.23
N VAL A 111 8.44 13.74 -3.03
CA VAL A 111 8.39 15.13 -2.59
C VAL A 111 9.79 15.75 -2.63
N ALA A 112 9.91 16.92 -3.27
CA ALA A 112 11.14 17.69 -3.30
C ALA A 112 11.32 18.43 -1.97
N THR A 113 11.92 17.78 -0.98
CA THR A 113 12.14 18.33 0.37
C THR A 113 13.02 19.58 0.38
N ASP A 114 13.78 19.82 -0.68
CA ASP A 114 14.70 20.93 -0.91
C ASP A 114 14.11 22.11 -1.71
N GLU A 115 12.88 21.98 -2.23
CA GLU A 115 12.25 22.98 -3.09
C GLU A 115 11.09 23.72 -2.39
N GLN A 116 10.88 24.98 -2.77
CA GLN A 116 9.76 25.77 -2.26
C GLN A 116 8.41 25.14 -2.64
N HIS A 117 7.49 25.07 -1.67
CA HIS A 117 6.22 24.36 -1.74
C HIS A 117 6.34 22.86 -1.96
N THR A 118 7.55 22.31 -1.82
CA THR A 118 7.88 20.89 -1.85
C THR A 118 7.07 20.11 -2.89
N PRO A 119 7.10 20.47 -4.19
CA PRO A 119 6.36 19.74 -5.23
C PRO A 119 6.83 18.29 -5.31
N ILE A 120 6.01 17.40 -5.87
CA ILE A 120 6.49 16.05 -6.22
C ILE A 120 7.28 16.16 -7.54
N LYS A 121 8.49 15.59 -7.57
CA LYS A 121 9.39 15.53 -8.74
C LYS A 121 9.89 14.10 -8.93
N GLN A 122 10.43 13.80 -10.11
CA GLN A 122 11.12 12.54 -10.31
C GLN A 122 12.58 12.65 -9.84
N ASP A 123 13.04 11.67 -9.07
CA ASP A 123 14.43 11.55 -8.63
C ASP A 123 15.38 11.52 -9.84
N ILE A 124 16.56 12.12 -9.69
CA ILE A 124 17.57 12.25 -10.73
C ILE A 124 18.85 11.54 -10.28
N LYS A 125 19.21 10.47 -10.99
CA LYS A 125 20.45 9.72 -10.75
C LYS A 125 21.39 9.89 -11.94
N LYS A 126 22.57 10.46 -11.71
CA LYS A 126 23.60 10.71 -12.74
C LYS A 126 23.07 11.56 -13.92
N GLY A 127 22.29 12.59 -13.61
CA GLY A 127 21.73 13.53 -14.60
C GLY A 127 20.60 12.95 -15.46
N LYS A 128 20.03 11.81 -15.07
CA LYS A 128 18.90 11.17 -15.76
C LYS A 128 17.79 10.88 -14.78
N LEU A 129 16.55 10.92 -15.28
CA LEU A 129 15.37 10.50 -14.54
C LEU A 129 15.52 9.06 -14.05
N ARG A 130 15.25 8.84 -12.77
CA ARG A 130 15.38 7.53 -12.13
C ARG A 130 14.07 6.75 -12.23
N TYR A 131 14.21 5.49 -12.62
CA TYR A 131 13.14 4.51 -12.59
C TYR A 131 13.58 3.36 -11.69
N TYR A 132 12.65 2.78 -10.94
CA TYR A 132 12.87 1.50 -10.31
C TYR A 132 13.06 0.41 -11.36
N PRO A 133 13.93 -0.58 -11.12
CA PRO A 133 14.15 -1.68 -12.06
C PRO A 133 12.93 -2.61 -12.17
N PHE A 134 12.01 -2.52 -11.22
CA PHE A 134 10.72 -3.22 -11.19
C PHE A 134 9.62 -2.22 -10.83
N ASN A 135 8.40 -2.45 -11.31
CA ASN A 135 7.27 -1.63 -10.89
C ASN A 135 7.00 -1.83 -9.39
N ILE A 136 6.55 -0.79 -8.71
CA ILE A 136 5.99 -0.92 -7.37
C ILE A 136 4.56 -1.48 -7.46
N HIS A 137 4.23 -2.49 -6.65
CA HIS A 137 2.94 -3.18 -6.73
C HIS A 137 1.83 -2.54 -5.87
N TRP A 138 2.12 -1.38 -5.30
CA TRP A 138 1.26 -0.65 -4.36
C TRP A 138 1.29 0.84 -4.69
N ASN A 139 0.30 1.59 -4.23
CA ASN A 139 0.47 3.05 -4.25
C ASN A 139 1.48 3.39 -3.16
N TYR A 140 2.42 4.25 -3.50
CA TYR A 140 3.52 4.63 -2.62
C TYR A 140 3.63 6.14 -2.52
N GLY A 141 4.09 6.61 -1.36
CA GLY A 141 4.34 8.01 -1.11
C GLY A 141 4.53 8.22 0.38
N MET A 142 4.03 9.32 0.93
CA MET A 142 4.39 9.73 2.29
C MET A 142 3.23 10.23 3.16
N LEU A 143 3.47 10.24 4.47
CA LEU A 143 2.63 10.97 5.42
C LEU A 143 3.13 12.41 5.58
N PRO A 144 2.27 13.42 5.39
CA PRO A 144 2.66 14.80 5.58
C PRO A 144 2.93 15.09 7.05
N GLN A 145 3.70 16.14 7.31
CA GLN A 145 4.06 16.60 8.65
C GLN A 145 4.75 15.51 9.49
N THR A 146 5.52 14.65 8.84
CA THR A 146 6.41 13.67 9.47
C THR A 146 7.83 13.90 8.98
N TRP A 147 8.82 13.53 9.78
CA TRP A 147 10.23 13.64 9.38
C TRP A 147 11.06 12.62 10.16
N GLU A 148 11.84 11.82 9.44
CA GLU A 148 12.80 10.88 9.97
C GLU A 148 14.10 11.62 10.31
N ASP A 149 14.18 12.18 11.52
CA ASP A 149 15.30 13.00 11.96
C ASP A 149 16.65 12.24 11.90
N PRO A 150 17.62 12.68 11.08
CA PRO A 150 18.90 12.00 10.90
C PRO A 150 19.83 12.14 12.12
N SER A 151 19.44 12.90 13.14
CA SER A 151 20.16 13.02 14.42
C SER A 151 19.58 12.15 15.54
N PHE A 152 18.41 11.52 15.30
CA PHE A 152 17.72 10.72 16.30
C PHE A 152 17.95 9.21 16.09
N ALA A 153 18.77 8.60 16.94
CA ALA A 153 19.05 7.17 16.89
C ALA A 153 17.88 6.35 17.44
N ASN A 154 17.39 5.38 16.64
CA ASN A 154 16.32 4.48 17.05
C ASN A 154 16.87 3.29 17.88
N SER A 155 16.51 3.23 19.16
CA SER A 155 16.98 2.17 20.05
C SER A 155 16.45 0.77 19.72
N ASP A 156 15.28 0.70 19.09
CA ASP A 156 14.63 -0.58 18.74
C ASP A 156 15.24 -1.18 17.47
N VAL A 157 16.03 -0.39 16.73
CA VAL A 157 16.63 -0.77 15.44
C VAL A 157 18.13 -0.46 15.39
N GLU A 158 18.90 -1.07 16.30
CA GLU A 158 20.38 -1.03 16.31
C GLU A 158 21.00 0.38 16.36
N GLY A 159 20.25 1.40 16.77
CA GLY A 159 20.72 2.80 16.79
C GLY A 159 20.78 3.45 15.41
N ALA A 160 20.09 2.90 14.40
CA ALA A 160 19.98 3.50 13.08
C ALA A 160 19.35 4.91 13.16
N LEU A 161 19.84 5.81 12.31
CA LEU A 161 19.40 7.21 12.19
C LEU A 161 18.38 7.34 11.06
N GLY A 162 17.45 8.29 11.14
CA GLY A 162 16.48 8.54 10.07
C GLY A 162 17.13 8.96 8.75
N ASP A 163 16.43 8.74 7.64
CA ASP A 163 16.86 9.04 6.26
C ASP A 163 16.65 10.50 5.83
N ASN A 164 16.22 11.36 6.76
CA ASN A 164 15.99 12.80 6.56
C ASN A 164 14.76 13.14 5.68
N ASP A 165 13.90 12.18 5.38
CA ASP A 165 12.68 12.36 4.58
C ASP A 165 11.39 12.24 5.43
N PRO A 166 10.20 12.55 4.88
CA PRO A 166 8.94 12.22 5.53
C PRO A 166 8.72 10.69 5.54
N VAL A 167 7.97 10.19 6.52
CA VAL A 167 7.69 8.76 6.65
C VAL A 167 6.97 8.20 5.42
N ASP A 168 7.49 7.10 4.91
CA ASP A 168 6.96 6.43 3.73
C ASP A 168 5.73 5.56 4.03
N VAL A 169 4.87 5.44 3.03
CA VAL A 169 3.63 4.66 3.08
C VAL A 169 3.50 3.75 1.87
N VAL A 170 3.15 2.50 2.15
CA VAL A 170 2.73 1.50 1.17
C VAL A 170 1.23 1.27 1.35
N GLU A 171 0.42 1.80 0.43
CA GLU A 171 -1.03 1.67 0.45
C GLU A 171 -1.47 0.42 -0.32
N ILE A 172 -2.08 -0.53 0.39
CA ILE A 172 -2.31 -1.90 -0.10
C ILE A 172 -3.61 -2.11 -0.86
N GLY A 173 -4.42 -1.07 -1.03
CA GLY A 173 -5.72 -1.12 -1.67
C GLY A 173 -5.70 -1.65 -3.11
N GLU A 174 -6.89 -1.97 -3.62
CA GLU A 174 -7.03 -2.56 -4.95
C GLU A 174 -6.70 -1.55 -6.06
N ARG A 175 -7.10 -0.28 -5.90
CA ARG A 175 -7.10 0.74 -6.96
C ARG A 175 -5.73 1.38 -7.12
N SER A 176 -5.31 1.59 -8.37
CA SER A 176 -4.21 2.51 -8.67
C SER A 176 -4.68 3.96 -8.55
N ARG A 177 -3.80 4.82 -8.03
CA ARG A 177 -4.07 6.21 -7.65
C ARG A 177 -3.25 7.18 -8.49
N LYS A 178 -3.48 8.48 -8.34
CA LYS A 178 -2.76 9.51 -9.11
C LYS A 178 -1.66 10.16 -8.28
N ILE A 179 -0.58 10.56 -8.94
CA ILE A 179 0.48 11.38 -8.32
C ILE A 179 -0.15 12.65 -7.74
N GLY A 180 0.15 12.96 -6.47
CA GLY A 180 -0.40 14.08 -5.73
C GLY A 180 -1.82 13.85 -5.17
N GLU A 181 -2.43 12.68 -5.37
CA GLU A 181 -3.72 12.37 -4.76
C GLU A 181 -3.57 12.28 -3.24
N VAL A 182 -4.45 12.97 -2.51
CA VAL A 182 -4.50 12.94 -1.05
C VAL A 182 -5.60 12.00 -0.61
N LEU A 183 -5.23 10.87 -0.01
CA LEU A 183 -6.13 9.84 0.47
C LEU A 183 -6.26 9.88 1.99
N LYS A 184 -7.38 9.36 2.48
CA LYS A 184 -7.53 9.03 3.90
C LYS A 184 -7.21 7.56 4.08
N VAL A 185 -6.19 7.26 4.88
CA VAL A 185 -5.74 5.89 5.11
C VAL A 185 -5.75 5.58 6.61
N LYS A 186 -5.81 4.29 6.92
CA LYS A 186 -5.50 3.79 8.26
C LYS A 186 -4.23 2.92 8.22
N PRO A 187 -3.24 3.20 9.08
CA PRO A 187 -2.07 2.34 9.27
C PRO A 187 -2.49 1.00 9.89
N VAL A 188 -1.86 -0.08 9.44
CA VAL A 188 -2.14 -1.45 9.91
C VAL A 188 -0.86 -2.20 10.28
N ALA A 189 0.29 -1.79 9.74
CA ALA A 189 1.59 -2.35 10.11
C ALA A 189 2.73 -1.37 9.76
N THR A 190 3.96 -1.70 10.14
CA THR A 190 5.16 -0.99 9.69
C THR A 190 6.35 -1.92 9.54
N LEU A 191 7.25 -1.62 8.60
CA LEU A 191 8.52 -2.32 8.39
C LEU A 191 9.68 -1.34 8.64
N ALA A 192 10.67 -1.77 9.41
CA ALA A 192 11.92 -1.03 9.65
C ALA A 192 12.94 -1.39 8.57
N MET A 193 12.97 -0.71 7.42
CA MET A 193 14.03 -0.95 6.43
C MET A 193 15.31 -0.25 6.86
N ILE A 194 16.46 -0.89 6.65
CA ILE A 194 17.77 -0.26 6.72
C ILE A 194 18.29 -0.08 5.31
N ASP A 195 18.19 1.14 4.79
CA ASP A 195 18.62 1.54 3.46
C ASP A 195 19.98 2.23 3.57
N GLU A 196 21.04 1.56 3.09
CA GLU A 196 22.41 2.11 3.07
C GLU A 196 22.95 2.63 4.43
N GLY A 197 22.35 2.17 5.54
CA GLY A 197 22.74 2.53 6.91
C GLY A 197 21.73 3.44 7.61
N GLU A 198 20.78 3.99 6.87
CA GLU A 198 19.70 4.84 7.36
C GLU A 198 18.46 3.99 7.64
N LEU A 199 17.72 4.36 8.67
CA LEU A 199 16.42 3.84 8.99
C LEU A 199 15.40 4.55 8.10
N ASP A 200 14.63 3.73 7.39
CA ASP A 200 13.62 4.17 6.45
C ASP A 200 12.34 3.35 6.78
N TRP A 201 11.39 3.97 7.46
CA TRP A 201 10.17 3.30 7.88
C TRP A 201 9.16 3.19 6.74
N LYS A 202 8.71 1.97 6.46
CA LYS A 202 7.60 1.73 5.54
C LYS A 202 6.32 1.47 6.32
N ILE A 203 5.46 2.47 6.46
CA ILE A 203 4.11 2.29 7.02
C ILE A 203 3.26 1.53 6.01
N VAL A 204 2.64 0.43 6.42
CA VAL A 204 1.65 -0.28 5.61
C VAL A 204 0.27 0.23 6.01
N ALA A 205 -0.50 0.71 5.04
CA ALA A 205 -1.80 1.31 5.26
C ALA A 205 -2.83 0.88 4.22
N ILE A 206 -4.11 1.06 4.51
CA ILE A 206 -5.21 0.85 3.56
C ILE A 206 -6.08 2.10 3.46
N SER A 207 -6.43 2.50 2.23
CA SER A 207 -7.34 3.61 2.00
C SER A 207 -8.74 3.31 2.51
N LEU A 208 -9.38 4.29 3.15
CA LEU A 208 -10.72 4.13 3.73
C LEU A 208 -11.83 3.92 2.69
N ASP A 209 -11.59 4.27 1.43
CA ASP A 209 -12.52 4.03 0.32
C ASP A 209 -12.31 2.67 -0.36
N ASP A 210 -11.36 1.85 0.11
CA ASP A 210 -11.19 0.47 -0.35
C ASP A 210 -12.34 -0.41 0.18
N PRO A 211 -12.94 -1.29 -0.64
CA PRO A 211 -14.02 -2.18 -0.20
C PRO A 211 -13.66 -3.08 1.00
N ARG A 212 -12.38 -3.44 1.14
CA ARG A 212 -11.86 -4.25 2.25
C ARG A 212 -11.37 -3.44 3.43
N ALA A 213 -11.41 -2.11 3.37
CA ALA A 213 -10.93 -1.24 4.46
C ALA A 213 -11.52 -1.66 5.81
N SER A 214 -12.83 -1.88 5.90
CA SER A 214 -13.49 -2.29 7.15
C SER A 214 -12.99 -3.62 7.74
N LEU A 215 -12.40 -4.49 6.93
CA LEU A 215 -11.92 -5.82 7.31
C LEU A 215 -10.46 -5.82 7.80
N VAL A 216 -9.68 -4.78 7.53
CA VAL A 216 -8.25 -4.75 7.86
C VAL A 216 -7.95 -3.72 8.94
N ASN A 217 -7.72 -4.14 10.18
CA ASN A 217 -7.54 -3.24 11.32
C ASN A 217 -6.20 -3.41 12.03
N ASP A 218 -5.51 -4.54 11.84
CA ASP A 218 -4.15 -4.77 12.33
C ASP A 218 -3.35 -5.66 11.35
N VAL A 219 -2.09 -5.95 11.68
CA VAL A 219 -1.13 -6.67 10.84
C VAL A 219 -1.60 -8.09 10.46
N GLU A 220 -2.31 -8.79 11.35
CA GLU A 220 -2.85 -10.14 11.06
C GLU A 220 -3.97 -10.12 10.02
N ASP A 221 -4.76 -9.05 9.98
CA ASP A 221 -5.85 -8.91 9.00
C ASP A 221 -5.29 -8.70 7.59
N VAL A 222 -4.08 -8.12 7.47
CA VAL A 222 -3.38 -8.00 6.19
C VAL A 222 -3.11 -9.38 5.61
N GLU A 223 -2.56 -10.31 6.39
CA GLU A 223 -2.30 -11.67 5.88
C GLU A 223 -3.60 -12.43 5.59
N THR A 224 -4.67 -12.16 6.36
CA THR A 224 -5.99 -12.77 6.16
C THR A 224 -6.66 -12.32 4.87
N HIS A 225 -6.59 -11.02 4.55
CA HIS A 225 -7.33 -10.44 3.42
C HIS A 225 -6.47 -10.10 2.20
N PHE A 226 -5.14 -10.10 2.36
CA PHE A 226 -4.10 -9.79 1.38
C PHE A 226 -2.91 -10.76 1.56
N PRO A 227 -3.11 -12.09 1.45
CA PRO A 227 -2.11 -13.09 1.81
C PRO A 227 -0.78 -12.91 1.06
N GLY A 228 0.33 -12.98 1.78
CA GLY A 228 1.68 -12.80 1.27
C GLY A 228 2.09 -11.35 1.01
N THR A 229 1.21 -10.37 1.20
CA THR A 229 1.50 -8.96 0.85
C THR A 229 2.63 -8.37 1.67
N LEU A 230 2.67 -8.62 2.99
CA LEU A 230 3.75 -8.10 3.84
C LEU A 230 5.12 -8.68 3.46
N VAL A 231 5.14 -9.96 3.06
CA VAL A 231 6.36 -10.61 2.56
C VAL A 231 6.78 -9.98 1.24
N ALA A 232 5.85 -9.79 0.31
CA ALA A 232 6.12 -9.18 -0.99
C ALA A 232 6.64 -7.73 -0.85
N ILE A 233 6.06 -6.92 0.05
CA ILE A 233 6.53 -5.56 0.34
C ILE A 233 7.98 -5.61 0.81
N ARG A 234 8.27 -6.42 1.84
CA ARG A 234 9.62 -6.58 2.38
C ARG A 234 10.62 -7.03 1.31
N GLU A 235 10.27 -8.00 0.48
CA GLU A 235 11.17 -8.53 -0.55
C GLU A 235 11.42 -7.53 -1.68
N TRP A 236 10.40 -6.78 -2.09
CA TRP A 236 10.57 -5.70 -3.06
C TRP A 236 11.59 -4.67 -2.56
N PHE A 237 11.41 -4.17 -1.33
CA PHE A 237 12.30 -3.19 -0.70
C PHE A 237 13.68 -3.76 -0.33
N ARG A 238 13.79 -5.07 -0.10
CA ARG A 238 15.08 -5.76 0.06
C ARG A 238 15.90 -5.70 -1.23
N ASP A 239 15.26 -5.95 -2.37
CA ASP A 239 15.96 -6.31 -3.61
C ASP A 239 15.99 -5.19 -4.67
N TYR A 240 15.19 -4.13 -4.54
CA TYR A 240 14.98 -3.14 -5.62
C TYR A 240 16.26 -2.43 -6.09
N LYS A 241 17.33 -2.39 -5.30
CA LYS A 241 18.62 -1.80 -5.70
C LYS A 241 19.68 -2.80 -6.14
N ILE A 242 19.40 -4.10 -6.08
CA ILE A 242 20.33 -5.14 -6.56
C ILE A 242 20.68 -4.93 -8.04
N PRO A 243 19.73 -4.60 -8.95
CA PRO A 243 20.06 -4.31 -10.36
C PRO A 243 20.97 -3.08 -10.54
N ASP A 244 20.99 -2.16 -9.57
CA ASP A 244 21.90 -1.01 -9.54
C ASP A 244 23.30 -1.35 -8.97
N GLY A 245 23.56 -2.63 -8.68
CA GLY A 245 24.83 -3.12 -8.13
C GLY A 245 24.98 -2.88 -6.62
N LYS A 246 23.89 -2.55 -5.91
CA LYS A 246 23.87 -2.38 -4.45
C LYS A 246 23.57 -3.72 -3.75
N PRO A 247 24.01 -3.92 -2.50
CA PRO A 247 23.58 -5.07 -1.71
C PRO A 247 22.07 -5.00 -1.43
N ALA A 248 21.51 -6.14 -1.02
CA ALA A 248 20.13 -6.19 -0.53
C ALA A 248 20.00 -5.34 0.76
N ASN A 249 18.93 -4.55 0.87
CA ASN A 249 18.63 -3.81 2.10
C ASN A 249 18.34 -4.77 3.26
N ARG A 250 18.62 -4.35 4.49
CA ARG A 250 18.30 -5.12 5.71
C ARG A 250 16.98 -4.65 6.30
N PHE A 251 16.44 -5.43 7.25
CA PHE A 251 15.28 -5.01 8.03
C PHE A 251 15.52 -5.19 9.53
N GLY A 252 15.07 -4.21 10.30
CA GLY A 252 14.99 -4.26 11.75
C GLY A 252 13.90 -5.19 12.26
N LEU A 253 13.66 -5.16 13.58
CA LEU A 253 12.55 -5.83 14.25
C LEU A 253 12.40 -7.33 13.89
N GLY A 254 13.53 -8.02 13.69
CA GLY A 254 13.54 -9.43 13.33
C GLY A 254 13.04 -9.73 11.91
N ASN A 255 13.15 -8.77 10.97
CA ASN A 255 12.67 -8.87 9.58
C ASN A 255 11.15 -9.08 9.45
N LYS A 256 10.38 -8.60 10.42
CA LYS A 256 8.92 -8.74 10.46
C LYS A 256 8.24 -7.38 10.46
N ALA A 257 7.03 -7.34 9.92
CA ALA A 257 6.15 -6.20 10.09
C ALA A 257 5.72 -6.10 11.56
N ALA A 258 5.87 -4.93 12.15
CA ALA A 258 5.29 -4.61 13.46
C ALA A 258 3.82 -4.21 13.30
N ASN A 259 3.05 -4.38 14.37
CA ASN A 259 1.60 -4.18 14.37
C ASN A 259 1.19 -2.71 14.25
N LYS A 260 -0.13 -2.45 14.20
CA LYS A 260 -0.71 -1.12 14.12
C LYS A 260 -0.22 -0.19 15.23
N ASP A 261 -0.17 -0.66 16.48
CA ASP A 261 0.25 0.18 17.61
C ASP A 261 1.68 0.69 17.44
N TYR A 262 2.58 -0.17 16.95
CA TYR A 262 3.95 0.24 16.66
C TYR A 262 4.02 1.21 15.47
N ALA A 263 3.21 0.99 14.43
CA ALA A 263 3.10 1.94 13.32
C ALA A 263 2.63 3.33 13.81
N LEU A 264 1.62 3.39 14.70
CA LEU A 264 1.16 4.64 15.30
C LEU A 264 2.23 5.31 16.18
N LYS A 265 3.05 4.53 16.89
CA LYS A 265 4.22 5.03 17.63
C LYS A 265 5.20 5.72 16.67
N VAL A 266 5.60 5.06 15.58
CA VAL A 266 6.51 5.61 14.56
C VAL A 266 5.96 6.92 14.00
N ILE A 267 4.70 6.95 13.56
CA ILE A 267 4.06 8.15 13.01
C ILE A 267 4.04 9.30 14.02
N LYS A 268 3.81 9.00 15.30
CA LYS A 268 3.84 10.02 16.36
C LYS A 268 5.24 10.58 16.56
N GLU A 269 6.25 9.72 16.62
CA GLU A 269 7.65 10.13 16.81
C GLU A 269 8.15 10.98 15.65
N THR A 270 7.87 10.59 14.40
CA THR A 270 8.28 11.36 13.22
C THR A 270 7.48 12.66 13.06
N ASN A 271 6.23 12.70 13.51
CA ASN A 271 5.48 13.96 13.61
C ASN A 271 6.06 14.91 14.66
N GLU A 272 6.51 14.39 15.81
CA GLU A 272 7.20 15.18 16.83
C GLU A 272 8.54 15.73 16.33
N SER A 273 9.29 14.94 15.57
CA SER A 273 10.52 15.37 14.89
C SER A 273 10.23 16.48 13.87
N TRP A 274 9.26 16.29 12.98
CA TRP A 274 8.81 17.33 12.06
C TRP A 274 8.38 18.61 12.79
N ALA A 275 7.65 18.48 13.90
CA ALA A 275 7.22 19.64 14.68
C ALA A 275 8.41 20.43 15.25
N LYS A 276 9.50 19.75 15.66
CA LYS A 276 10.76 20.41 16.08
C LYS A 276 11.44 21.09 14.88
N LEU A 277 11.45 20.44 13.72
CA LEU A 277 12.02 20.97 12.47
C LEU A 277 11.34 22.28 12.06
N VAL A 278 10.01 22.30 11.91
CA VAL A 278 9.28 23.50 11.47
C VAL A 278 9.27 24.63 12.51
N LYS A 279 9.40 24.28 13.81
CA LYS A 279 9.63 25.26 14.89
C LYS A 279 11.08 25.76 14.95
N ARG A 280 11.97 25.25 14.09
CA ARG A 280 13.41 25.56 14.07
C ARG A 280 14.10 25.30 15.41
N SER A 281 13.60 24.30 16.15
CA SER A 281 14.25 23.80 17.36
C SER A 281 15.45 22.92 17.05
N VAL A 282 15.52 22.43 15.81
CA VAL A 282 16.67 21.74 15.20
C VAL A 282 17.03 22.42 13.88
N PRO A 283 18.29 22.33 13.40
CA PRO A 283 18.69 22.87 12.11
C PRO A 283 17.96 22.17 10.96
N ALA A 284 17.48 22.94 9.98
CA ALA A 284 16.81 22.39 8.80
C ALA A 284 17.79 21.94 7.70
N GLY A 285 19.05 22.35 7.76
CA GLY A 285 20.01 22.07 6.69
C GLY A 285 19.54 22.63 5.35
N GLU A 286 19.41 21.76 4.35
CA GLU A 286 18.96 22.09 2.99
C GLU A 286 17.44 21.98 2.81
N LEU A 287 16.70 21.55 3.83
CA LEU A 287 15.26 21.35 3.75
C LEU A 287 14.52 22.68 3.61
N SER A 288 13.63 22.76 2.63
CA SER A 288 12.66 23.85 2.47
C SER A 288 11.54 23.67 3.48
N LEU A 289 11.29 24.70 4.31
CA LEU A 289 10.20 24.74 5.28
C LEU A 289 8.99 25.57 4.82
N LEU A 290 8.91 25.85 3.51
CA LEU A 290 7.94 26.76 2.87
C LEU A 290 7.24 26.10 1.68
#